data_AF-A0A6L9SFB0-F1
#
_entry.id   AF-A0A6L9SFB0-F1
#
_cell.length_a   1.000
_cell.length_b   1.000
_cell.length_c   1.000
_cell.angle_alpha   90.00
_cell.angle_beta   90.00
_cell.angle_gamma   90.00
#
_symmetry.space_group_name_H-M   'P 1'
#
loop_
_entity.id
_entity.type
_entity.pdbx_description
1 polymer ?
#
loop_
_entity_poly.entity_id
_entity_poly.type
_entity_poly.pdbx_seq_one_letter_code
_entity_poly.pdbx_strand_id
1 'polypeptide(L)'
;MYAIPTAAEILGVTPAALEAALERGETIATLSRSCDVDVDTMTESLVDAEVPDVEALATIAGFTSDEIAQFAAELRAYLVEFVNEGQDAADNLFDSPALVAA
;
A
#
# COMPACT_ATOMS: atom_id res chain seq x y z
N MET A 1 5.06 -0.96 -7.81
CA MET A 1 4.84 -0.58 -6.41
C MET A 1 5.80 0.56 -6.07
N TYR A 2 5.28 1.76 -6.21
CA TYR A 2 5.86 3.04 -5.79
C TYR A 2 5.71 3.33 -4.28
N ALA A 3 5.04 2.48 -3.49
CA ALA A 3 4.75 2.74 -2.09
C ALA A 3 6.02 2.94 -1.23
N ILE A 4 7.01 2.05 -1.38
CA ILE A 4 8.30 2.17 -0.68
C ILE A 4 9.07 3.43 -1.07
N PRO A 5 9.32 3.74 -2.37
CA PRO A 5 10.04 4.96 -2.72
C PRO A 5 9.29 6.23 -2.32
N THR A 6 7.96 6.29 -2.45
CA THR A 6 7.15 7.45 -2.01
C THR A 6 7.22 7.63 -0.50
N ALA A 7 7.02 6.57 0.29
CA ALA A 7 7.13 6.64 1.74
C ALA A 7 8.54 7.05 2.18
N ALA A 8 9.58 6.51 1.55
CA ALA A 8 10.96 6.84 1.85
C ALA A 8 11.26 8.33 1.58
N GLU A 9 10.76 8.88 0.47
CA GLU A 9 10.88 10.31 0.15
C GLU A 9 10.22 11.18 1.21
N ILE A 10 8.97 10.87 1.60
CA ILE A 10 8.22 11.62 2.63
C ILE A 10 8.93 11.56 3.99
N LEU A 11 9.47 10.40 4.36
CA LEU A 11 10.21 10.18 5.61
C LEU A 11 11.63 10.75 5.58
N GLY A 12 12.13 11.18 4.41
CA GLY A 12 13.50 11.67 4.26
C GLY A 12 14.57 10.59 4.41
N VAL A 13 14.25 9.34 4.06
CA VAL A 13 15.17 8.18 4.10
C VAL A 13 15.38 7.59 2.71
N THR A 14 16.31 6.66 2.56
CA THR A 14 16.44 5.90 1.32
C THR A 14 15.45 4.73 1.29
N PRO A 15 15.01 4.28 0.11
CA PRO A 15 14.17 3.08 -0.02
C PRO A 15 14.76 1.86 0.73
N ALA A 16 16.06 1.61 0.57
CA ALA A 16 16.74 0.51 1.23
C ALA A 16 16.77 0.64 2.77
N ALA A 17 16.85 1.87 3.30
CA ALA A 17 16.80 2.09 4.74
C ALA A 17 15.38 1.85 5.30
N LEU A 18 14.36 2.23 4.54
CA LEU A 18 12.97 1.93 4.86
C LEU A 18 12.73 0.41 4.83
N GLU A 19 13.10 -0.27 3.75
CA GLU A 19 12.99 -1.73 3.64
C GLU A 19 13.65 -2.44 4.82
N ALA A 20 14.88 -2.07 5.17
CA ALA A 20 15.57 -2.63 6.32
C ALA A 20 14.85 -2.36 7.66
N ALA A 21 14.10 -1.27 7.79
CA ALA A 21 13.28 -1.00 8.97
C ALA A 21 12.03 -1.88 9.01
N LEU A 22 11.37 -2.05 7.87
CA LEU A 22 10.22 -2.95 7.74
C LEU A 22 10.61 -4.41 8.04
N GLU A 23 11.78 -4.86 7.56
CA GLU A 23 12.34 -6.19 7.86
C GLU A 23 12.62 -6.41 9.36
N ARG A 24 12.82 -5.34 10.14
CA ARG A 24 12.96 -5.41 11.61
C ARG A 24 11.62 -5.41 12.34
N GLY A 25 10.50 -5.32 11.63
CA GLY A 25 9.15 -5.29 12.19
C GLY A 25 8.63 -3.88 12.49
N GLU A 26 9.28 -2.83 12.00
CA GLU A 26 8.71 -1.48 12.03
C GLU A 26 7.62 -1.38 10.94
N THR A 27 6.60 -0.54 11.14
CA THR A 27 5.58 -0.25 10.12
C THR A 27 5.72 1.18 9.63
N ILE A 28 5.25 1.47 8.41
CA ILE A 28 5.26 2.83 7.87
C ILE A 28 4.51 3.77 8.83
N ALA A 29 3.39 3.34 9.43
CA ALA A 29 2.67 4.13 10.41
C ALA A 29 3.52 4.47 11.65
N THR A 30 4.30 3.52 12.18
CA THR A 30 5.20 3.80 13.32
C THR A 30 6.35 4.73 12.95
N LEU A 31 6.88 4.60 11.75
CA LEU A 31 7.95 5.44 11.21
C LEU A 31 7.44 6.87 10.94
N SER A 32 6.26 7.02 10.32
CA SER A 32 5.59 8.30 10.10
C SER A 32 5.41 9.07 11.39
N ARG A 33 4.85 8.43 12.44
CA ARG A 33 4.70 9.06 13.76
C ARG A 33 6.04 9.48 14.37
N SER A 34 7.10 8.71 14.15
CA SER A 34 8.45 9.00 14.65
C SER A 34 9.11 10.18 13.92
N CYS A 35 8.69 10.45 12.68
CA CYS A 35 9.15 11.55 11.84
C CYS A 35 8.21 12.76 11.87
N ASP A 36 7.23 12.82 12.79
CA ASP A 36 6.19 13.84 12.85
C ASP A 36 5.36 13.97 11.54
N VAL A 37 5.26 12.88 10.78
CA VAL A 37 4.42 12.76 9.59
C VAL A 37 3.07 12.15 9.99
N ASP A 38 2.00 12.79 9.53
CA ASP A 38 0.64 12.30 9.68
C ASP A 38 0.42 10.99 8.89
N VAL A 39 -0.14 9.98 9.55
CA VAL A 39 -0.32 8.63 8.98
C VAL A 39 -1.40 8.64 7.89
N ASP A 40 -2.46 9.43 8.05
CA ASP A 40 -3.52 9.53 7.06
C ASP A 40 -2.97 10.18 5.78
N THR A 41 -2.21 11.26 5.92
CA THR A 41 -1.53 11.95 4.81
C THR A 41 -0.52 11.03 4.11
N MET A 42 0.26 10.24 4.86
CA MET A 42 1.14 9.21 4.30
C MET A 42 0.34 8.20 3.47
N THR A 43 -0.75 7.67 4.03
CA THR A 43 -1.59 6.66 3.37
C THR A 43 -2.17 7.19 2.07
N GLU A 44 -2.76 8.39 2.08
CA GLU A 44 -3.34 8.99 0.85
C GLU A 44 -2.25 9.28 -0.19
N SER A 45 -1.05 9.72 0.22
CA SER A 45 0.08 9.91 -0.71
C SER A 45 0.51 8.62 -1.41
N LEU A 46 0.45 7.49 -0.69
CA LEU A 46 0.77 6.17 -1.25
C LEU A 46 -0.33 5.70 -2.21
N VAL A 47 -1.59 5.93 -1.85
CA VAL A 47 -2.76 5.62 -2.71
C VAL A 47 -2.69 6.42 -4.01
N ASP A 48 -2.46 7.73 -3.92
CA ASP A 48 -2.34 8.63 -5.08
C ASP A 48 -1.15 8.28 -5.98
N ALA A 49 -0.09 7.70 -5.44
CA ALA A 49 1.08 7.26 -6.20
C ALA A 49 0.87 5.94 -6.96
N GLU A 50 -0.07 5.09 -6.54
CA GLU A 50 -0.18 3.70 -7.03
C GLU A 50 -1.47 3.42 -7.79
N VAL A 51 -2.61 3.90 -7.27
CA VAL A 51 -3.93 3.60 -7.85
C VAL A 51 -4.06 4.06 -9.31
N PRO A 52 -3.63 5.27 -9.70
CA PRO A 52 -3.79 5.73 -11.08
C PRO A 52 -3.08 4.84 -12.11
N ASP A 53 -1.91 4.29 -11.76
CA ASP A 53 -1.17 3.40 -12.65
C ASP A 53 -1.87 2.06 -12.83
N VAL A 54 -2.47 1.51 -11.76
CA VAL A 54 -3.27 0.28 -11.84
C VAL A 54 -4.55 0.51 -12.64
N GLU A 55 -5.26 1.62 -12.44
CA GLU A 55 -6.44 1.97 -13.23
C GLU A 55 -6.10 2.12 -14.73
N ALA A 56 -4.98 2.77 -15.04
CA ALA A 56 -4.51 2.93 -16.41
C ALA A 56 -4.15 1.58 -17.06
N LEU A 57 -3.40 0.72 -16.35
CA LEU A 57 -3.04 -0.61 -16.83
C LEU A 57 -4.26 -1.50 -17.04
N ALA A 58 -5.23 -1.46 -16.13
CA ALA A 58 -6.47 -2.22 -16.26
C ALA A 58 -7.32 -1.71 -17.44
N THR A 59 -7.37 -0.39 -17.66
CA THR A 59 -8.01 0.18 -18.85
C THR A 59 -7.34 -0.31 -20.14
N ILE A 60 -6.00 -0.30 -20.20
CA ILE A 60 -5.23 -0.79 -21.35
C ILE A 60 -5.46 -2.30 -21.58
N ALA A 61 -5.61 -3.07 -20.51
CA ALA A 61 -5.90 -4.50 -20.56
C ALA A 61 -7.35 -4.81 -20.97
N GLY A 62 -8.23 -3.80 -21.05
CA GLY A 62 -9.61 -3.93 -21.52
C GLY A 62 -10.62 -4.33 -20.44
N PHE A 63 -10.30 -4.12 -19.17
CA PHE A 63 -11.27 -4.29 -18.07
C PHE A 63 -12.39 -3.25 -18.15
N THR A 64 -13.55 -3.61 -17.62
CA THR A 64 -14.71 -2.73 -17.48
C THR A 64 -14.49 -1.70 -16.35
N SER A 65 -15.26 -0.60 -16.37
CA SER A 65 -15.18 0.42 -15.33
C SER A 65 -15.48 -0.12 -13.92
N ASP A 66 -16.38 -1.09 -13.81
CA ASP A 66 -16.71 -1.72 -12.52
C ASP A 66 -15.55 -2.58 -12.00
N GLU A 67 -14.89 -3.34 -12.88
CA GLU A 67 -13.69 -4.13 -12.53
C GLU A 67 -12.51 -3.23 -12.14
N ILE A 68 -12.30 -2.13 -12.87
CA ILE A 68 -11.26 -1.15 -12.54
C ILE A 68 -11.51 -0.53 -11.16
N ALA A 69 -12.75 -0.13 -10.87
CA ALA A 69 -13.13 0.41 -9.58
C ALA A 69 -12.93 -0.61 -8.44
N GLN A 70 -13.20 -1.89 -8.72
CA GLN A 70 -12.91 -2.96 -7.77
C GLN A 70 -11.41 -3.11 -7.51
N PHE A 71 -10.56 -3.15 -8.55
CA PHE A 71 -9.11 -3.23 -8.39
C PHE A 71 -8.54 -2.04 -7.61
N ALA A 72 -9.03 -0.82 -7.89
CA ALA A 72 -8.62 0.38 -7.16
C ALA A 72 -9.00 0.30 -5.68
N ALA A 73 -10.21 -0.19 -5.36
CA ALA A 73 -10.66 -0.36 -3.98
C ALA A 73 -9.85 -1.43 -3.23
N GLU A 74 -9.55 -2.55 -3.88
CA GLU A 74 -8.71 -3.62 -3.36
C GLU A 74 -7.29 -3.12 -3.08
N LEU A 75 -6.66 -2.45 -4.05
CA LEU A 75 -5.33 -1.85 -3.86
C LEU A 75 -5.31 -0.82 -2.73
N ARG A 76 -6.36 0.01 -2.62
CA ARG A 76 -6.48 0.95 -1.50
C ARG A 76 -6.52 0.23 -0.16
N ALA A 77 -7.29 -0.85 -0.05
CA ALA A 77 -7.34 -1.65 1.17
C ALA A 77 -5.97 -2.29 1.49
N TYR A 78 -5.29 -2.82 0.49
CA TYR A 78 -3.92 -3.33 0.64
C TYR A 78 -2.97 -2.28 1.20
N LEU A 79 -2.95 -1.08 0.61
CA LEU A 79 -2.04 -0.01 1.03
C LEU A 79 -2.32 0.49 2.45
N VAL A 80 -3.59 0.57 2.84
CA VAL A 80 -3.97 0.91 4.22
C VAL A 80 -3.41 -0.12 5.20
N GLU A 81 -3.59 -1.42 4.91
CA GLU A 81 -3.07 -2.48 5.77
C GLU A 81 -1.53 -2.49 5.79
N PHE A 82 -0.91 -2.35 4.62
CA PHE A 82 0.54 -2.30 4.47
C PHE A 82 1.17 -1.18 5.31
N VAL A 83 0.54 0.00 5.33
CA VAL A 83 1.02 1.14 6.13
C VAL A 83 0.91 0.85 7.63
N ASN A 84 -0.20 0.26 8.06
CA ASN A 84 -0.51 0.11 9.48
C ASN A 84 0.16 -1.12 10.11
N GLU A 85 0.05 -2.27 9.45
CA GLU A 85 0.36 -3.60 9.96
C GLU A 85 1.52 -4.29 9.20
N GLY A 86 1.96 -3.72 8.07
CA GLY A 86 3.09 -4.22 7.28
C GLY A 86 2.69 -5.19 6.16
N GLN A 87 3.69 -5.64 5.40
CA GLN A 87 3.48 -6.40 4.16
C GLN A 87 2.82 -7.75 4.40
N ASP A 88 3.28 -8.52 5.40
CA ASP A 88 2.71 -9.84 5.68
C ASP A 88 1.21 -9.77 6.01
N ALA A 89 0.77 -8.74 6.77
CA ALA A 89 -0.64 -8.54 7.10
C ALA A 89 -1.44 -8.16 5.85
N ALA A 90 -0.91 -7.26 5.03
CA ALA A 90 -1.52 -6.85 3.77
C ALA A 90 -1.65 -8.02 2.78
N ASP A 91 -0.60 -8.83 2.62
CA ASP A 91 -0.59 -10.00 1.74
C ASP A 91 -1.65 -11.03 2.21
N ASN A 92 -1.78 -11.24 3.53
CA ASN A 92 -2.79 -12.12 4.11
C ASN A 92 -4.25 -11.69 3.82
N LEU A 93 -4.53 -10.41 3.53
CA LEU A 93 -5.87 -9.98 3.14
C LEU A 93 -6.29 -10.57 1.78
N PHE A 94 -5.33 -10.84 0.89
CA PHE A 94 -5.57 -11.36 -0.46
C PHE A 94 -5.29 -12.85 -0.57
N ASP A 95 -4.30 -13.35 0.19
CA ASP A 95 -3.93 -14.76 0.23
C ASP A 95 -4.82 -15.59 1.15
N SER A 96 -5.58 -14.96 2.06
CA SER A 96 -6.59 -15.68 2.83
C SER A 96 -7.67 -16.17 1.87
N PRO A 97 -7.83 -17.48 1.67
CA PRO A 97 -9.05 -17.97 1.07
C PRO A 97 -10.14 -17.60 2.06
N ALA A 98 -10.99 -16.63 1.72
CA ALA A 98 -12.32 -16.63 2.31
C ALA A 98 -12.83 -18.06 2.10
N LEU A 99 -12.94 -18.80 3.22
CA LEU A 99 -13.44 -20.16 3.36
C LEU A 99 -13.97 -20.80 2.06
N VAL A 100 -13.41 -21.97 1.73
CA VAL A 100 -14.07 -23.08 1.02
C VAL A 100 -15.34 -23.57 1.78
N ALA A 101 -15.99 -22.75 2.61
CA ALA A 101 -17.15 -23.11 3.40
C ALA A 101 -17.89 -21.89 3.98
N ALA A 102 -19.01 -21.52 3.35
CA ALA A 102 -20.31 -21.32 4.00
C ALA A 102 -21.43 -21.35 2.94
#